data_AF-A0A0B8P8I2-F1
#
_entry.id   AF-A0A0B8P8I2-F1
#
_cell.length_a   1.000
_cell.length_b   1.000
_cell.length_c   1.000
_cell.angle_alpha   90.00
_cell.angle_beta   90.00
_cell.angle_gamma   90.00
#
_symmetry.space_group_name_H-M   'P 1'
#
loop_
_entity.id
_entity.type
_entity.pdbx_description
1 polymer ?
#
loop_
_entity_poly.entity_id
_entity_poly.type
_entity_poly.pdbx_seq_one_letter_code
_entity_poly.pdbx_strand_id
1 'polypeptide(L)'
;MSFGDVIENDIETPDALAEEIDRQIHANYKLFPINLLAAGIDDASIDAKTREELEKKLSGLEEGARQYLIDGYANPVHNLSKDKQEAA
;
A
#
# COMPACT_ATOMS: atom_id res chain seq x y z
N MET A 1 -8.83 -9.02 5.02
CA MET A 1 -9.09 -7.57 4.92
C MET A 1 -9.62 -7.13 6.28
N SER A 2 -9.09 -6.05 6.82
CA SER A 2 -9.56 -5.41 8.06
C SER A 2 -10.17 -4.07 7.67
N PHE A 3 -11.37 -3.77 8.15
CA PHE A 3 -12.13 -2.57 7.78
C PHE A 3 -11.95 -1.39 8.74
N GLY A 4 -11.18 -1.57 9.82
CA GLY A 4 -11.10 -0.59 10.91
C GLY A 4 -12.22 -0.74 11.94
N ASP A 5 -12.25 0.18 12.88
CA ASP A 5 -13.23 0.28 13.96
C ASP A 5 -14.28 1.35 13.63
N VAL A 6 -15.49 1.18 14.16
CA VAL A 6 -16.54 2.20 14.03
C VAL A 6 -16.08 3.48 14.72
N ILE A 7 -16.16 4.61 14.03
CA ILE A 7 -15.83 5.92 14.59
C ILE A 7 -16.99 6.37 15.49
N GLU A 8 -16.83 6.21 16.80
CA GLU A 8 -17.83 6.61 17.80
C GLU A 8 -17.55 7.99 18.42
N ASN A 9 -16.38 8.56 18.14
CA ASN A 9 -15.97 9.87 18.67
C ASN A 9 -16.73 11.01 17.99
N ASP A 10 -17.07 12.03 18.76
CA ASP A 10 -17.65 13.27 18.24
C ASP A 10 -16.53 14.08 17.59
N ILE A 11 -16.32 13.89 16.29
CA ILE A 11 -15.31 14.60 15.51
C ILE A 11 -15.90 15.91 15.02
N GLU A 12 -15.36 17.02 15.55
CA GLU A 12 -15.94 18.35 15.38
C GLU A 12 -15.83 18.91 13.95
N THR A 13 -14.87 18.45 13.15
CA THR A 13 -14.62 18.97 11.80
C THR A 13 -14.52 17.87 10.76
N PRO A 14 -14.93 18.13 9.50
CA PRO A 14 -14.74 17.19 8.40
C PRO A 14 -13.28 16.79 8.18
N ASP A 15 -12.34 17.72 8.38
CA ASP A 15 -10.92 17.46 8.20
C ASP A 15 -10.41 16.46 9.25
N ALA A 16 -10.79 16.63 10.52
CA ALA A 16 -10.42 15.68 11.58
C ALA A 16 -11.03 14.29 11.35
N LEU A 17 -12.20 14.22 10.68
CA LEU A 17 -12.82 12.94 10.33
C LEU A 17 -12.04 12.25 9.20
N ALA A 18 -11.59 13.02 8.20
CA ALA A 18 -10.74 12.50 7.13
C ALA A 18 -9.42 11.95 7.69
N GLU A 19 -8.77 12.68 8.61
CA GLU A 19 -7.54 12.24 9.27
C GLU A 19 -7.74 10.92 10.04
N GLU A 20 -8.86 10.77 10.76
CA GLU A 20 -9.15 9.51 11.49
C GLU A 20 -9.41 8.34 10.52
N ILE A 21 -10.09 8.59 9.40
CA ILE A 21 -10.30 7.57 8.37
C ILE A 21 -8.95 7.15 7.76
N ASP A 22 -8.11 8.11 7.37
CA ASP A 22 -6.80 7.84 6.77
C ASP A 22 -5.91 7.06 7.74
N ARG A 23 -5.88 7.44 9.03
CA ARG A 23 -5.17 6.70 10.08
C ARG A 23 -5.59 5.23 10.14
N GLN A 24 -6.91 4.96 10.11
CA GLN A 24 -7.40 3.59 10.16
C GLN A 24 -7.12 2.82 8.87
N ILE A 25 -7.23 3.45 7.69
CA ILE A 25 -6.89 2.81 6.41
C ILE A 25 -5.42 2.40 6.41
N HIS A 26 -4.54 3.31 6.81
CA HIS A 26 -3.11 3.07 6.82
C HIS A 26 -2.70 2.01 7.84
N ALA A 27 -3.24 2.08 9.07
CA ALA A 27 -2.98 1.07 10.10
C ALA A 27 -3.41 -0.34 9.67
N ASN A 28 -4.41 -0.45 8.79
CA ASN A 28 -4.93 -1.71 8.28
C ASN A 28 -4.31 -2.13 6.94
N TYR A 29 -3.34 -1.39 6.39
CA TYR A 29 -2.63 -1.82 5.18
C TYR A 29 -1.92 -3.15 5.44
N LYS A 30 -2.40 -4.19 4.78
CA LYS A 30 -1.68 -5.46 4.69
C LYS A 30 -0.75 -5.40 3.48
N LEU A 31 0.55 -5.35 3.75
CA LEU A 31 1.56 -5.52 2.70
C LEU A 31 1.61 -6.98 2.27
N PHE A 32 1.58 -7.18 0.96
CA PHE A 32 1.86 -8.46 0.32
C PHE A 32 3.25 -8.43 -0.32
N PRO A 33 3.88 -9.59 -0.56
CA PRO A 33 5.22 -9.66 -1.15
C PRO A 33 5.34 -8.90 -2.49
N ILE A 34 4.28 -8.91 -3.31
CA ILE A 34 4.26 -8.17 -4.57
C ILE A 34 4.33 -6.64 -4.38
N ASN A 35 3.83 -6.11 -3.26
CA ASN A 35 3.96 -4.69 -2.95
C ASN A 35 5.41 -4.33 -2.65
N LEU A 36 6.09 -5.15 -1.85
CA LEU A 36 7.50 -4.97 -1.49
C LEU A 36 8.40 -5.10 -2.73
N LEU A 37 8.13 -6.12 -3.56
CA LEU A 37 8.82 -6.32 -4.83
C LEU A 37 8.67 -5.12 -5.77
N ALA A 38 7.44 -4.59 -5.92
CA ALA A 38 7.19 -3.43 -6.75
C ALA A 38 7.85 -2.14 -6.21
N ALA A 39 7.96 -2.00 -4.88
CA ALA A 39 8.67 -0.90 -4.23
C ALA A 39 10.20 -1.05 -4.25
N GLY A 40 10.74 -2.13 -4.81
CA GLY A 40 12.18 -2.40 -4.84
C GLY A 40 12.79 -2.77 -3.49
N ILE A 41 11.97 -3.18 -2.52
CA ILE A 41 12.42 -3.63 -1.21
C ILE A 41 12.69 -5.13 -1.27
N ASP A 42 13.88 -5.54 -0.83
CA ASP A 42 14.18 -6.95 -0.66
C ASP A 42 13.61 -7.45 0.68
N ASP A 43 12.89 -8.55 0.63
CA ASP A 43 12.22 -9.14 1.79
C ASP A 43 12.12 -10.66 1.63
N ALA A 44 12.28 -11.39 2.73
CA ALA A 44 12.30 -12.86 2.74
C ALA A 44 10.96 -13.49 2.29
N SER A 45 9.86 -12.74 2.33
CA SER A 45 8.54 -13.18 1.87
C SER A 45 8.40 -13.18 0.34
N ILE A 46 9.33 -12.56 -0.40
CA ILE A 46 9.30 -12.48 -1.86
C ILE A 46 9.87 -13.77 -2.46
N ASP A 47 8.97 -14.68 -2.84
CA ASP A 47 9.32 -15.92 -3.50
C ASP A 47 9.37 -15.79 -5.04
N ALA A 48 9.80 -16.87 -5.72
CA ALA A 48 9.86 -16.93 -7.18
C ALA A 48 8.49 -16.71 -7.82
N LYS A 49 7.42 -17.23 -7.19
CA LYS A 49 6.05 -17.10 -7.68
C LYS A 49 5.59 -15.64 -7.70
N THR A 50 5.92 -14.87 -6.66
CA THR A 50 5.61 -13.44 -6.59
C THR A 50 6.26 -12.67 -7.74
N ARG A 51 7.52 -13.01 -8.07
CA ARG A 51 8.27 -12.39 -9.17
C ARG A 51 7.63 -12.72 -10.52
N GLU A 52 7.34 -13.99 -10.75
CA GLU A 52 6.66 -14.46 -11.96
C GLU A 52 5.26 -13.82 -12.12
N GLU A 53 4.50 -13.67 -11.04
CA GLU A 53 3.18 -13.03 -11.08
C GLU A 53 3.25 -11.56 -11.49
N LEU A 54 4.22 -10.80 -10.94
CA LEU A 54 4.43 -9.41 -11.33
C LEU A 54 4.90 -9.31 -12.78
N GLU A 55 5.86 -10.12 -13.20
CA GLU A 55 6.37 -10.14 -14.58
C GLU A 55 5.25 -10.47 -15.58
N LYS A 56 4.43 -11.49 -15.30
CA LYS A 56 3.28 -11.88 -16.13
C LYS A 56 2.27 -10.74 -16.29
N LYS A 57 2.03 -9.96 -15.22
CA LYS A 57 1.15 -8.78 -15.31
C LYS A 57 1.76 -7.71 -16.22
N LEU A 58 3.07 -7.46 -16.10
CA LEU A 58 3.77 -6.43 -16.88
C LEU A 58 3.91 -6.81 -18.35
N SER A 59 4.13 -8.08 -18.67
CA SER A 59 4.26 -8.56 -20.06
C SER A 59 2.97 -8.39 -20.85
N GLY A 60 1.81 -8.42 -20.19
CA GLY A 60 0.50 -8.21 -20.80
C GLY A 60 0.14 -6.73 -21.03
N LEU A 61 1.00 -5.80 -20.61
CA LEU A 61 0.76 -4.36 -20.71
C LEU A 61 1.67 -3.72 -21.75
N GLU A 62 1.12 -2.69 -22.40
CA GLU A 62 1.90 -1.72 -23.18
C GLU A 62 2.96 -1.07 -22.31
N GLU A 63 4.10 -0.72 -22.91
CA GLU A 63 5.28 -0.28 -22.18
C GLU A 63 5.02 0.95 -21.29
N GLY A 64 4.22 1.91 -21.78
CA GLY A 64 3.83 3.10 -21.02
C GLY A 64 2.92 2.82 -19.82
N ALA A 65 2.21 1.68 -19.79
CA ALA A 65 1.31 1.31 -18.70
C ALA A 65 2.01 0.54 -17.56
N ARG A 66 3.21 -0.01 -17.82
CA ARG A 66 3.95 -0.85 -16.88
C ARG A 66 4.34 -0.09 -15.62
N GLN A 67 4.84 1.14 -15.76
CA GLN A 67 5.28 1.94 -14.63
C GLN A 67 4.10 2.26 -13.69
N TYR A 68 2.94 2.62 -14.24
CA TYR A 68 1.75 2.87 -13.42
C TYR A 68 1.30 1.64 -12.60
N LEU A 69 1.44 0.44 -13.16
CA LEU A 69 1.14 -0.78 -12.42
C LEU A 69 2.13 -0.99 -11.27
N ILE A 70 3.43 -0.80 -11.53
CA ILE A 70 4.49 -0.90 -10.53
C ILE A 70 4.23 0.10 -9.40
N ASP A 71 4.00 1.36 -9.73
CA ASP A 71 3.72 2.42 -8.76
C ASP A 71 2.46 2.09 -7.93
N GLY A 72 1.41 1.59 -8.59
CA GLY A 72 0.18 1.17 -7.93
C GLY A 72 0.40 0.06 -6.90
N TYR A 73 1.24 -0.93 -7.20
CA TYR A 73 1.60 -1.98 -6.23
C TYR A 73 2.58 -1.48 -5.16
N ALA A 74 3.43 -0.50 -5.43
CA ALA A 74 4.37 0.06 -4.48
C ALA A 74 3.72 1.04 -3.48
N ASN A 75 2.62 1.71 -3.86
CA ASN A 75 1.96 2.73 -3.05
C ASN A 75 1.65 2.34 -1.59
N PRO A 76 1.13 1.15 -1.27
CA PRO A 76 0.89 0.76 0.12
C PRO A 76 2.16 0.77 0.97
N VAL A 77 3.31 0.43 0.39
CA VAL A 77 4.62 0.47 1.07
C VAL A 77 5.02 1.92 1.35
N HIS A 78 4.88 2.79 0.34
CA HIS A 78 5.22 4.20 0.47
C HIS A 78 4.34 4.92 1.50
N ASN A 79 3.04 4.68 1.50
CA ASN A 79 2.11 5.28 2.46
C ASN A 79 2.48 4.88 3.89
N LEU A 80 2.68 3.59 4.17
CA LEU A 80 3.14 3.13 5.48
C LEU A 80 4.51 3.68 5.88
N SER A 81 5.43 3.88 4.93
CA SER A 81 6.76 4.42 5.21
C SER A 81 6.76 5.91 5.52
N LYS A 82 5.82 6.69 4.93
CA LYS A 82 5.65 8.11 5.22
C LYS A 82 5.11 8.30 6.64
N ASP A 83 4.09 7.53 7.01
CA ASP A 83 3.51 7.57 8.36
C ASP A 83 4.55 7.25 9.45
N LYS A 84 5.43 6.28 9.19
CA LYS A 84 6.53 5.94 10.13
C LYS A 84 7.58 7.03 10.26
N GLN A 85 7.79 7.85 9.22
CA GLN A 85 8.75 8.97 9.25
C GLN A 85 8.15 10.20 9.92
N GLU A 86 6.84 10.42 9.81
CA GLU A 86 6.13 11.52 10.47
C GLU A 86 5.90 11.27 11.97
N ALA A 87 5.88 10.00 12.39
CA ALA A 87 5.75 9.59 13.79
C ALA A 87 7.08 9.49 14.56
N ALA A 88 8.24 9.78 13.94
CA ALA A 88 9.59 9.65 14.50
C ALA A 88 10.26 11.01 14.75
#